data_AF-A0A0F8WPM6-F1
#
_entry.id   AF-A0A0F8WPM6-F1
#
_cell.length_a   1.000
_cell.length_b   1.000
_cell.length_c   1.000
_cell.angle_alpha   90.00
_cell.angle_beta   90.00
_cell.angle_gamma   90.00
#
_symmetry.space_group_name_H-M   'P 1'
#
loop_
_entity.id
_entity.type
_entity.pdbx_description
1 polymer ?
#
loop_
_entity_poly.entity_id
_entity_poly.type
_entity_poly.pdbx_seq_one_letter_code
_entity_poly.pdbx_strand_id
1 'polypeptide(L)'
;ELSVIVPYTLEYNTIYNWRVDTVTETETITGDTWSFTCLLFAPPFPTGVTLDYGEDPPVPTGTPTGVNNMVTLKRLVAAANNKVYYET
;
A
#
# COMPACT_ATOMS: atom_id res chain seq x y z
N GLU A 1 -16.23 -15.52 -1.65
CA GLU A 1 -16.11 -14.05 -1.70
C GLU A 1 -15.78 -13.65 -3.14
N LEU A 2 -16.39 -12.60 -3.66
CA LEU A 2 -16.09 -12.12 -5.02
C LEU A 2 -14.74 -11.37 -4.94
N SER A 3 -13.68 -11.94 -5.51
CA SER A 3 -12.37 -11.31 -5.58
C SER A 3 -11.93 -11.16 -7.03
N VAL A 4 -11.40 -9.98 -7.36
CA VAL A 4 -10.76 -9.70 -8.63
C VAL A 4 -9.25 -9.73 -8.41
N ILE A 5 -8.56 -10.57 -9.17
CA ILE A 5 -7.10 -10.63 -9.18
C ILE A 5 -6.61 -9.76 -10.33
N VAL A 6 -5.83 -8.74 -10.01
CA VAL A 6 -5.13 -7.95 -11.03
C VAL A 6 -3.93 -8.78 -11.51
N PRO A 7 -3.84 -9.15 -12.81
CA PRO A 7 -2.82 -10.09 -13.29
C PRO A 7 -1.44 -9.45 -13.49
N TYR A 8 -1.29 -8.16 -13.16
CA TYR A 8 -0.06 -7.39 -13.33
C TYR A 8 0.25 -6.54 -12.11
N THR A 9 1.52 -6.20 -11.95
CA THR A 9 1.98 -5.24 -10.95
C THR A 9 1.46 -3.85 -11.29
N LEU A 10 1.01 -3.11 -10.28
CA LEU A 10 0.61 -1.71 -10.43
C LEU A 10 1.84 -0.82 -10.34
N GLU A 11 1.92 0.16 -11.24
CA GLU A 11 3.01 1.13 -11.31
C GLU A 11 2.94 2.14 -10.17
N TYR A 12 4.12 2.60 -9.72
CA TYR A 12 4.20 3.67 -8.74
C TYR A 12 3.68 5.00 -9.31
N ASN A 13 3.24 5.88 -8.41
CA ASN A 13 2.73 7.22 -8.71
C ASN A 13 1.64 7.26 -9.79
N THR A 14 0.89 6.17 -9.91
CA THR A 14 -0.13 6.00 -10.93
C THR A 14 -1.50 5.95 -10.28
N ILE A 15 -2.45 6.68 -10.87
CA ILE A 15 -3.87 6.65 -10.47
C ILE A 15 -4.54 5.51 -11.22
N TYR A 16 -5.11 4.57 -10.48
CA TYR A 16 -5.92 3.50 -11.04
C TYR A 16 -7.39 3.75 -10.70
N ASN A 17 -8.26 3.47 -11.67
CA ASN A 17 -9.70 3.56 -11.53
C ASN A 17 -10.29 2.15 -11.59
N TRP A 18 -11.26 1.86 -10.74
CA TRP A 18 -12.00 0.60 -10.77
C TRP A 18 -13.49 0.86 -10.60
N ARG A 19 -14.30 -0.03 -11.18
CA ARG A 19 -15.75 0.01 -11.17
C ARG A 19 -16.27 -1.42 -11.16
N VAL A 20 -17.42 -1.64 -10.53
CA VAL A 20 -18.14 -2.92 -10.58
C VAL A 20 -19.50 -2.68 -11.21
N ASP A 21 -19.76 -3.33 -12.35
CA ASP A 21 -21.07 -3.31 -12.99
C ASP A 21 -21.86 -4.56 -12.61
N THR A 22 -23.16 -4.40 -12.35
CA THR A 22 -24.06 -5.52 -12.07
C THR A 22 -24.72 -5.97 -13.37
N VAL A 23 -24.47 -7.21 -13.78
CA VAL A 23 -25.11 -7.80 -14.96
C VAL A 23 -26.31 -8.64 -14.50
N THR A 24 -27.48 -8.37 -15.09
CA THR A 24 -28.71 -9.14 -14.91
C THR A 24 -29.05 -9.88 -16.21
N GLU A 25 -30.16 -10.61 -16.25
CA GLU A 25 -30.62 -11.28 -17.48
C GLU A 25 -31.00 -10.32 -18.62
N THR A 26 -31.33 -9.07 -18.29
CA THR A 26 -31.93 -8.12 -19.25
C THR A 26 -31.12 -6.83 -19.42
N GLU A 27 -30.26 -6.51 -18.48
CA GLU A 27 -29.49 -5.26 -18.49
C GLU A 27 -28.19 -5.35 -17.71
N THR A 28 -27.32 -4.38 -17.96
CA THR A 28 -26.13 -4.10 -17.15
C THR A 28 -26.33 -2.77 -16.43
N ILE A 29 -26.36 -2.81 -15.10
CA ILE A 29 -26.42 -1.64 -14.24
C ILE A 29 -24.98 -1.19 -13.97
N THR A 30 -24.61 -0.03 -14.50
CA THR A 30 -23.27 0.56 -14.29
C THR A 30 -23.08 0.99 -12.83
N GLY A 31 -21.97 0.59 -12.21
CA GLY A 31 -21.65 1.01 -10.83
C GLY A 31 -20.85 2.30 -10.75
N ASP A 32 -20.51 2.68 -9.51
CA ASP A 32 -19.68 3.86 -9.26
C ASP A 32 -18.23 3.62 -9.67
N THR A 33 -17.58 4.67 -10.19
CA THR A 33 -16.14 4.65 -10.44
C THR A 33 -15.41 5.13 -9.20
N TRP A 34 -14.48 4.31 -8.72
CA TRP A 34 -13.58 4.64 -7.63
C TRP A 34 -12.16 4.77 -8.14
N SER A 35 -11.35 5.56 -7.43
CA SER A 35 -9.94 5.75 -7.76
C SER A 35 -9.05 5.61 -6.53
N PHE A 36 -7.83 5.13 -6.76
CA PHE A 36 -6.77 5.17 -5.77
C PHE A 36 -5.45 5.51 -6.49
N THR A 37 -4.51 6.07 -5.74
CA THR A 37 -3.15 6.34 -6.24
C THR A 37 -2.19 5.37 -5.58
N CYS A 38 -1.36 4.70 -6.38
CA CYS A 38 -0.28 3.87 -5.88
C CYS A 38 0.79 4.73 -5.18
N LEU A 39 1.62 4.11 -4.34
CA LEU A 39 2.72 4.78 -3.66
C LEU A 39 3.64 5.51 -4.66
N LEU A 40 4.33 6.56 -4.23
CA LEU A 40 5.24 7.31 -5.10
C LEU A 40 6.46 6.48 -5.53
N PHE A 41 6.93 5.57 -4.67
CA PHE A 41 8.06 4.66 -4.91
C PHE A 41 8.02 3.49 -3.92
N ALA A 42 8.86 2.47 -4.16
CA ALA A 42 9.01 1.32 -3.26
C ALA A 42 9.56 1.77 -1.89
N PRO A 43 8.87 1.51 -0.77
CA PRO A 43 9.41 1.86 0.54
C PRO A 43 10.73 1.11 0.76
N PRO A 44 11.78 1.78 1.30
CA PRO A 44 13.02 1.11 1.62
C PRO A 44 12.76 0.03 2.67
N PHE A 45 13.48 -1.10 2.58
CA PHE A 45 13.40 -2.12 3.60
C PHE A 45 13.79 -1.54 4.97
N PRO A 46 13.13 -1.95 6.07
CA PRO A 46 13.56 -1.58 7.42
C PRO A 46 15.02 -1.98 7.61
N THR A 47 15.86 -1.09 8.14
CA THR A 47 17.25 -1.47 8.38
C THR A 47 17.29 -2.63 9.39
N GLY A 48 18.02 -3.70 9.08
CA GLY A 48 18.07 -4.92 9.89
C GLY A 48 17.34 -6.11 9.30
N VAL A 49 16.62 -5.95 8.18
CA VAL A 49 16.20 -7.08 7.32
C VAL A 49 17.37 -7.46 6.42
N THR A 50 18.04 -8.57 6.71
CA THR A 50 19.03 -9.16 5.80
C THR A 50 18.28 -9.95 4.71
N LEU A 51 18.49 -9.60 3.44
CA LEU A 51 18.16 -10.51 2.34
C LEU A 51 19.23 -11.62 2.37
N ASP A 52 18.84 -12.86 2.67
CA ASP A 52 19.73 -13.99 2.45
C ASP A 52 19.85 -14.16 0.92
N TYR A 53 21.01 -13.82 0.37
CA TYR A 53 21.29 -13.88 -1.07
C TYR A 53 21.50 -15.33 -1.57
N GLY A 54 20.85 -16.30 -0.94
CA GLY A 54 20.99 -17.73 -1.22
C GLY A 54 20.00 -18.28 -2.27
N GLU A 55 18.86 -17.61 -2.50
CA GLU A 55 17.87 -17.99 -3.52
C GLU A 55 17.60 -16.82 -4.47
N ASP A 56 17.47 -17.12 -5.77
CA ASP A 56 17.10 -16.17 -6.82
C ASP A 56 15.65 -16.46 -7.26
N PRO A 57 14.67 -15.57 -7.02
CA PRO A 57 14.82 -14.22 -6.46
C PRO A 57 15.01 -14.21 -4.93
N PRO A 58 15.67 -13.18 -4.38
CA PRO A 58 15.96 -13.11 -2.95
C PRO A 58 14.68 -13.15 -2.13
N VAL A 59 14.56 -14.16 -1.27
CA VAL A 59 13.47 -14.27 -0.29
C VAL A 59 13.90 -13.53 0.97
N PRO A 60 13.18 -12.47 1.40
CA PRO A 60 13.49 -11.80 2.65
C PRO A 60 13.23 -12.74 3.84
N THR A 61 14.31 -13.23 4.48
CA THR A 61 14.27 -14.09 5.67
C THR A 61 14.54 -13.27 6.93
N GLY A 62 13.67 -12.29 7.21
CA GLY A 62 13.69 -11.52 8.46
C GLY A 62 12.35 -11.56 9.14
N THR A 63 12.30 -11.75 10.47
CA THR A 63 11.08 -11.49 11.23
C THR A 63 10.78 -10.00 11.14
N PRO A 64 9.65 -9.56 10.55
CA PRO A 64 9.32 -8.14 10.53
C PRO A 64 9.13 -7.68 11.98
N THR A 65 10.09 -6.96 12.55
CA THR A 65 9.99 -6.47 13.93
C THR A 65 9.07 -5.26 14.04
N GLY A 66 8.54 -4.75 12.91
CA GLY A 66 7.70 -3.55 12.84
C GLY A 66 8.48 -2.26 13.14
N VAL A 67 9.78 -2.34 13.44
CA VAL A 67 10.62 -1.19 13.74
C VAL A 67 11.23 -0.70 12.43
N ASN A 68 10.47 0.12 11.69
CA ASN A 68 11.04 0.91 10.61
C ASN A 68 12.11 1.83 11.19
N ASN A 69 13.38 1.49 11.01
CA ASN A 69 14.53 2.39 11.18
C ASN A 69 14.60 3.41 10.03
N MET A 70 13.47 4.03 9.75
CA MET A 70 13.44 5.33 9.14
C MET A 70 14.21 6.24 10.11
N VAL A 71 15.21 6.98 9.65
CA VAL A 71 15.58 8.21 10.36
C VAL A 71 14.39 9.17 10.18
N THR A 72 13.30 8.88 10.87
CA THR A 72 12.24 9.82 11.15
C THR A 72 12.86 10.77 12.16
N LEU A 73 13.06 12.03 11.79
CA LEU A 73 13.12 13.07 12.80
C LEU A 73 11.90 12.83 13.69
N LYS A 74 12.11 12.50 14.98
CA LYS A 74 11.07 12.20 15.98
C LYS A 74 10.20 13.44 16.26
N ARG A 75 9.53 13.96 15.26
CA ARG A 75 8.46 14.93 15.40
C ARG A 75 7.22 14.07 15.55
N LEU A 76 6.96 13.62 16.78
CA LEU A 76 5.71 12.93 17.07
C LEU A 76 4.58 13.94 16.85
N VAL A 77 3.85 13.75 15.77
CA VAL A 77 2.64 14.51 15.46
C VAL A 77 1.45 13.67 15.91
N ALA A 78 0.80 14.07 17.00
CA ALA A 78 -0.43 13.44 17.45
C ALA A 78 -1.63 14.26 16.96
N ALA A 79 -2.68 13.62 16.45
CA ALA A 79 -3.92 14.29 16.07
C ALA A 79 -5.10 13.71 16.85
N ALA A 80 -5.81 14.58 17.58
CA ALA A 80 -7.01 14.22 18.33
C ALA A 80 -7.90 15.46 18.48
N ASN A 81 -9.22 15.24 18.57
CA ASN A 81 -10.21 16.30 18.77
C ASN A 81 -10.07 17.47 17.76
N ASN A 82 -9.91 17.13 16.48
CA ASN A 82 -9.76 18.07 15.37
C ASN A 82 -8.58 19.07 15.49
N LYS A 83 -7.52 18.68 16.22
CA LYS A 83 -6.28 19.46 16.37
C LYS A 83 -5.05 18.56 16.24
N VAL A 84 -3.94 19.19 15.88
CA VAL A 84 -2.64 18.56 15.68
C VAL A 84 -1.65 19.08 16.73
N TYR A 85 -0.94 18.16 17.39
CA TYR A 85 0.02 18.43 18.46
C TYR A 85 1.42 18.01 18.02
N TYR A 86 2.42 18.83 18.35
CA TYR A 86 3.84 18.54 18.15
C TYR A 86 4.64 19.05 19.36
N GLU A 87 5.70 18.33 19.72
CA GLU A 87 6.68 18.82 20.70
C GLU A 87 7.58 19.89 20.05
N THR A 88 7.91 20.94 20.80
CA THR A 88 8.75 22.06 20.36
C THR A 88 10.20 21.83 20.73
#